data_AF-A0A962GCE6-F1
#
_entry.id   AF-A0A962GCE6-F1
#
_cell.length_a   1.000
_cell.length_b   1.000
_cell.length_c   1.000
_cell.angle_alpha   90.00
_cell.angle_beta   90.00
_cell.angle_gamma   90.00
#
_symmetry.space_group_name_H-M   'P 1'
#
loop_
_entity.id
_entity.type
_entity.pdbx_description
1 polymer ?
#
loop_
_entity_poly.entity_id
_entity_poly.type
_entity_poly.pdbx_seq_one_letter_code
_entity_poly.pdbx_strand_id
1 'polypeptide(L)'
;VSRMTFTLSALGYLEYSPQLEKYSLGPGILSLSHAFMKSHDVVTIARPLMRELADYTKAAVMLGAADGMRMVVLEVCQGDATFHLKLDPGARVPHGSTALGRADLAARPLEVFEQNLRIIEQEC
;
A
#
# COMPACT_ATOMS: atom_id res chain seq x y z
N VAL A 1 -15.49 -9.49 -18.56
CA VAL A 1 -14.97 -9.87 -17.22
C VAL A 1 -14.79 -11.38 -17.09
N SER A 2 -15.71 -12.23 -17.58
CA SER A 2 -15.71 -13.70 -17.37
C SER A 2 -14.43 -14.44 -17.77
N ARG A 3 -13.75 -14.02 -18.85
CA ARG A 3 -12.48 -14.63 -19.26
C ARG A 3 -11.34 -14.36 -18.25
N MET A 4 -11.28 -13.14 -17.71
CA MET A 4 -10.25 -12.78 -16.73
C MET A 4 -10.47 -13.50 -15.39
N THR A 5 -11.71 -13.53 -14.91
CA THR A 5 -12.04 -14.24 -13.67
C THR A 5 -11.82 -15.73 -13.81
N PHE A 6 -12.17 -16.32 -14.96
CA PHE A 6 -11.86 -17.72 -15.27
C PHE A 6 -10.36 -18.01 -15.21
N THR A 7 -9.52 -17.20 -15.89
CA THR A 7 -8.07 -17.38 -15.87
C THR A 7 -7.48 -17.19 -14.47
N LEU A 8 -7.89 -16.16 -13.73
CA LEU A 8 -7.41 -15.92 -12.37
C LEU A 8 -7.82 -17.05 -11.40
N SER A 9 -9.00 -17.63 -11.59
CA SER A 9 -9.41 -18.83 -10.85
C SER A 9 -8.63 -20.07 -11.23
N ALA A 10 -8.40 -20.30 -12.54
CA ALA A 10 -7.58 -21.42 -13.01
C ALA A 10 -6.12 -21.34 -12.52
N LEU A 11 -5.60 -20.13 -12.31
CA LEU A 11 -4.27 -19.87 -11.74
C LEU A 11 -4.24 -19.86 -10.20
N GLY A 12 -5.39 -20.05 -9.54
CA GLY A 12 -5.49 -20.09 -8.06
C GLY A 12 -5.46 -18.73 -7.37
N TYR A 13 -5.58 -17.62 -8.10
CA TYR A 13 -5.65 -16.26 -7.54
C TYR A 13 -7.05 -15.88 -7.06
N LEU A 14 -8.09 -16.51 -7.61
CA LEU A 14 -9.48 -16.30 -7.20
C LEU A 14 -10.18 -17.62 -6.92
N GLU A 15 -10.99 -17.66 -5.87
CA GLU A 15 -11.87 -18.78 -5.58
C GLU A 15 -13.31 -18.35 -5.81
N TYR A 16 -14.08 -19.16 -6.55
CA TYR A 16 -15.50 -18.90 -6.76
C TYR A 16 -16.30 -19.62 -5.67
N SER A 17 -17.14 -18.88 -4.95
CA SER A 17 -18.13 -19.44 -4.03
C SER A 17 -19.47 -19.61 -4.75
N PRO A 18 -19.93 -20.86 -4.98
CA PRO A 18 -21.24 -21.11 -5.57
C PRO A 18 -22.39 -20.64 -4.67
N GLN A 19 -22.20 -20.64 -3.34
CA GLN A 19 -23.24 -20.26 -2.38
C GLN A 19 -23.50 -18.74 -2.38
N LEU A 20 -22.47 -17.94 -2.61
CA LEU A 20 -22.55 -16.47 -2.61
C LEU A 20 -22.56 -15.88 -4.03
N GLU A 21 -22.37 -16.73 -5.05
CA GLU A 21 -22.16 -16.36 -6.45
C GLU A 21 -21.07 -15.29 -6.64
N LYS A 22 -20.04 -15.32 -5.79
CA LYS A 22 -18.99 -14.30 -5.71
C LYS A 22 -17.61 -14.93 -5.74
N TYR A 23 -16.62 -14.13 -6.14
CA TYR A 23 -15.21 -14.48 -6.08
C TYR A 23 -14.57 -13.91 -4.81
N SER A 24 -13.69 -14.69 -4.18
CA SER A 24 -12.77 -14.26 -3.12
C SER A 24 -11.32 -14.46 -3.57
N LEU A 25 -10.37 -13.84 -2.86
CA LEU A 25 -8.95 -14.09 -3.11
C LEU A 25 -8.61 -15.55 -2.77
N GLY A 26 -7.93 -16.22 -3.68
CA GLY A 26 -7.36 -17.55 -3.46
C GLY A 26 -5.93 -17.47 -2.92
N PRO A 27 -5.38 -18.60 -2.42
CA PRO A 27 -4.06 -18.66 -1.81
C PRO A 27 -2.92 -18.30 -2.78
N GLY A 28 -3.14 -18.37 -4.10
CA GLY A 28 -2.14 -17.97 -5.11
C GLY A 28 -1.69 -16.51 -4.98
N ILE A 29 -2.52 -15.65 -4.38
CA ILE A 29 -2.15 -14.25 -4.10
C ILE A 29 -0.96 -14.15 -3.14
N LEU A 30 -0.82 -15.07 -2.18
CA LEU A 30 0.29 -15.05 -1.22
C LEU A 30 1.64 -15.22 -1.91
N SER A 31 1.72 -16.04 -2.95
CA SER A 31 2.94 -16.22 -3.75
C SER A 31 3.33 -14.93 -4.48
N LEU A 32 2.35 -14.20 -5.01
CA LEU A 32 2.59 -12.91 -5.67
C LEU A 32 3.04 -11.84 -4.67
N SER A 33 2.36 -11.75 -3.52
CA SER A 33 2.75 -10.85 -2.44
C SER A 33 4.16 -11.16 -1.94
N HIS A 34 4.48 -12.45 -1.73
CA HIS A 34 5.81 -12.87 -1.31
C HIS A 34 6.89 -12.48 -2.34
N ALA A 35 6.63 -12.72 -3.63
CA ALA A 35 7.55 -12.34 -4.71
C ALA A 35 7.78 -10.82 -4.74
N PHE A 36 6.72 -10.02 -4.60
CA PHE A 36 6.81 -8.57 -4.51
C PHE A 36 7.62 -8.11 -3.30
N MET A 37 7.39 -8.68 -2.12
CA MET A 37 8.15 -8.32 -0.92
C MET A 37 9.63 -8.70 -1.05
N LYS A 38 9.93 -9.85 -1.66
CA LYS A 38 11.31 -10.30 -1.89
C LYS A 38 12.08 -9.40 -2.86
N SER A 39 11.41 -8.78 -3.83
CA SER A 39 12.05 -7.82 -4.74
C SER A 39 12.22 -6.43 -4.12
N HIS A 40 11.60 -6.16 -2.97
CA HIS A 40 11.62 -4.87 -2.29
C HIS A 40 12.30 -4.97 -0.91
N ASP A 41 13.63 -5.14 -0.94
CA ASP A 41 14.48 -5.24 0.26
C ASP A 41 14.41 -3.99 1.17
N VAL A 42 13.90 -2.88 0.63
CA VAL A 42 13.70 -1.63 1.36
C VAL A 42 12.86 -1.82 2.63
N VAL A 43 11.83 -2.68 2.61
CA VAL A 43 10.98 -2.88 3.79
C VAL A 43 11.75 -3.63 4.89
N THR A 44 12.51 -4.65 4.51
CA THR A 44 13.35 -5.44 5.44
C THR A 44 14.38 -4.56 6.12
N ILE A 45 15.04 -3.69 5.34
CA ILE A 45 16.08 -2.76 5.84
C ILE A 45 15.46 -1.64 6.69
N ALA A 46 14.31 -1.09 6.28
CA ALA A 46 13.68 0.04 6.96
C ALA A 46 13.02 -0.37 8.28
N ARG A 47 12.44 -1.58 8.37
CA ARG A 47 11.67 -2.04 9.54
C ARG A 47 12.37 -1.83 10.90
N PRO A 48 13.64 -2.22 11.12
CA PRO A 48 14.29 -1.98 12.42
C PRO A 48 14.44 -0.49 12.74
N LEU A 49 14.77 0.34 11.75
CA LEU A 49 14.91 1.80 11.93
C LEU A 49 13.56 2.47 12.20
N MET A 50 12.51 2.04 11.49
CA MET A 50 11.15 2.49 11.72
C MET A 50 10.67 2.13 13.13
N ARG A 51 11.02 0.93 13.62
CA ARG A 51 10.67 0.48 14.96
C ARG A 51 11.33 1.36 16.03
N GLU A 52 12.62 1.60 15.90
CA GLU A 52 13.37 2.48 16.80
C GLU A 52 12.76 3.89 16.83
N LEU A 53 12.44 4.45 15.66
CA LEU A 53 11.81 5.76 15.57
C LEU A 53 10.41 5.78 16.19
N ALA A 54 9.60 4.75 15.95
CA ALA A 54 8.27 4.63 16.54
C ALA A 54 8.37 4.55 18.08
N ASP A 55 9.27 3.70 18.59
CA ASP A 55 9.47 3.51 20.03
C ASP A 55 9.99 4.78 20.73
N TYR A 56 10.83 5.55 20.05
CA TYR A 56 11.32 6.85 20.53
C TYR A 56 10.22 7.92 20.54
N THR A 57 9.49 8.07 19.42
CA THR A 57 8.49 9.13 19.25
C THR A 57 7.14 8.81 19.90
N LYS A 58 6.91 7.54 20.26
CA LYS A 58 5.58 7.01 20.65
C LYS A 58 4.51 7.25 19.57
N ALA A 59 4.91 7.43 18.32
CA ALA A 59 4.02 7.68 17.20
C ALA A 59 4.02 6.51 16.21
N ALA A 60 3.03 6.49 15.33
CA ALA A 60 3.01 5.58 14.19
C ALA A 60 4.01 6.05 13.13
N VAL A 61 4.86 5.14 12.67
CA VAL A 61 5.80 5.34 11.56
C VAL A 61 5.36 4.46 10.39
N MET A 62 5.21 5.06 9.21
CA MET A 62 4.72 4.37 8.02
C MET A 62 5.74 4.45 6.90
N LEU A 63 5.82 3.36 6.13
CA LEU A 63 6.51 3.32 4.85
C LEU A 63 5.49 3.05 3.76
N GLY A 64 5.60 3.75 2.64
CA GLY A 64 4.74 3.52 1.49
C GLY A 64 5.42 3.82 0.17
N ALA A 65 4.79 3.37 -0.90
CA ALA A 65 5.21 3.60 -2.27
C ALA A 65 4.06 4.19 -3.08
N ALA A 66 4.38 5.04 -4.04
CA ALA A 66 3.38 5.58 -4.96
C ALA A 66 2.96 4.52 -5.99
N ASP A 67 1.65 4.38 -6.17
CA ASP A 67 1.02 3.66 -7.27
C ASP A 67 0.01 4.59 -7.96
N GLY A 68 0.48 5.27 -9.02
CA GLY A 68 -0.24 6.37 -9.64
C GLY A 68 -0.48 7.53 -8.66
N MET A 69 -1.73 7.96 -8.52
CA MET A 69 -2.17 9.04 -7.62
C MET A 69 -2.64 8.53 -6.24
N ARG A 70 -2.22 7.33 -5.85
CA ARG A 70 -2.42 6.79 -4.51
C ARG A 70 -1.10 6.31 -3.94
N MET A 71 -1.00 6.34 -2.61
CA MET A 71 0.09 5.69 -1.90
C MET A 71 -0.38 4.32 -1.41
N VAL A 72 0.43 3.29 -1.63
CA VAL A 72 0.26 1.97 -1.03
C VAL A 72 1.13 1.90 0.21
N VAL A 73 0.53 1.54 1.33
CA VAL A 73 1.24 1.34 2.59
C VAL A 73 2.00 0.02 2.51
N LEU A 74 3.32 0.07 2.65
CA LEU A 74 4.17 -1.11 2.62
C LEU A 74 4.40 -1.67 4.03
N GLU A 75 4.51 -0.79 5.03
CA GLU A 75 4.77 -1.18 6.42
C GLU A 75 4.29 -0.12 7.41
N VAL A 76 3.89 -0.55 8.61
CA VAL A 76 3.52 0.34 9.73
C VAL A 76 4.13 -0.16 11.03
N CYS A 77 4.83 0.72 11.75
CA CYS A 77 5.35 0.47 13.09
C CYS A 77 4.63 1.38 14.10
N GLN A 78 4.02 0.78 15.12
CA GLN A 78 3.33 1.51 16.19
C GLN A 78 4.24 1.66 17.41
N GLY A 79 4.45 2.90 17.86
CA GLY A 79 5.27 3.22 19.03
C GLY A 79 4.52 3.21 20.37
N ASP A 80 3.25 3.63 20.36
CA ASP A 80 2.36 3.58 21.51
C ASP A 80 1.35 2.44 21.35
N ALA A 81 1.17 1.62 22.38
CA ALA A 81 0.19 0.53 22.38
C ALA A 81 -1.25 1.01 22.61
N THR A 82 -1.43 2.23 23.12
CA THR A 82 -2.75 2.80 23.44
C THR A 82 -3.40 3.49 22.26
N PHE A 83 -2.60 4.03 21.33
CA PHE A 83 -3.06 4.62 20.08
C PHE A 83 -2.70 3.72 18.89
N HIS A 84 -3.72 3.17 18.24
CA HIS A 84 -3.53 2.31 17.08
C HIS A 84 -4.07 2.98 15.81
N LEU A 85 -3.15 3.39 14.93
CA LEU A 85 -3.54 3.82 13.60
C LEU A 85 -4.11 2.62 12.82
N LYS A 86 -5.39 2.70 12.42
CA LYS A 86 -6.08 1.66 11.63
C LYS A 86 -5.65 1.70 10.16
N LEU A 87 -4.41 1.35 9.90
CA LEU A 87 -3.85 1.27 8.55
C LEU A 87 -2.96 0.03 8.46
N ASP A 88 -3.35 -0.90 7.60
CA ASP A 88 -2.61 -2.15 7.40
C ASP A 88 -1.74 -2.09 6.15
N PRO A 89 -0.61 -2.82 6.10
CA PRO A 89 0.13 -3.04 4.87
C PRO A 89 -0.79 -3.50 3.71
N GLY A 90 -0.61 -2.92 2.53
CA GLY A 90 -1.47 -3.10 1.37
C GLY A 90 -2.63 -2.09 1.27
N ALA A 91 -2.93 -1.33 2.34
CA ALA A 91 -3.94 -0.28 2.28
C ALA A 91 -3.52 0.84 1.30
N ARG A 92 -4.51 1.44 0.64
CA ARG A 92 -4.32 2.58 -0.27
C ARG A 92 -4.81 3.85 0.40
N VAL A 93 -3.96 4.88 0.43
CA VAL A 93 -4.30 6.21 0.93
C VAL A 93 -4.20 7.27 -0.17
N PRO A 94 -4.98 8.36 -0.08
CA PRO A 94 -4.91 9.43 -1.07
C PRO A 94 -3.54 10.12 -1.06
N HIS A 95 -3.08 10.52 -2.25
CA HIS A 95 -1.79 11.19 -2.41
C HIS A 95 -1.83 12.64 -1.87
N GLY A 96 -2.84 13.43 -2.23
CA GLY A 96 -2.93 14.85 -1.84
C GLY A 96 -3.24 15.12 -0.37
N SER A 97 -4.06 14.28 0.28
CA SER A 97 -4.56 14.56 1.64
C SER A 97 -3.70 13.98 2.77
N THR A 98 -2.73 13.12 2.47
CA THR A 98 -1.88 12.48 3.50
C THR A 98 -0.48 13.07 3.56
N ALA A 99 0.15 13.00 4.73
CA ALA A 99 1.56 13.40 4.88
C ALA A 99 2.48 12.55 3.98
N LEU A 100 2.18 11.25 3.83
CA LEU A 100 2.91 10.32 2.98
C LEU A 100 2.90 10.76 1.51
N GLY A 101 1.72 11.06 0.96
CA GLY A 101 1.62 11.48 -0.44
C GLY A 101 2.16 12.88 -0.68
N ARG A 102 1.98 13.82 0.26
CA ARG A 102 2.64 15.14 0.16
C ARG A 102 4.16 15.05 0.15
N ALA A 103 4.73 14.16 0.96
CA ALA A 103 6.17 13.91 0.97
C ALA A 103 6.67 13.31 -0.37
N ASP A 104 5.94 12.34 -0.93
CA ASP A 104 6.23 11.79 -2.26
C ASP A 104 6.14 12.88 -3.33
N LEU A 105 5.08 13.69 -3.31
CA LEU A 105 4.90 14.78 -4.27
C LEU A 105 6.09 15.74 -4.25
N ALA A 106 6.47 16.22 -3.06
CA ALA A 106 7.56 17.17 -2.87
C ALA A 106 8.94 16.62 -3.28
N ALA A 107 9.12 15.30 -3.30
CA ALA A 107 10.36 14.65 -3.70
C ALA A 107 10.49 14.44 -5.22
N ARG A 108 9.44 14.70 -6.01
CA ARG A 108 9.44 14.49 -7.47
C ARG A 108 10.09 15.66 -8.23
N PRO A 109 10.58 15.42 -9.46
CA PRO A 109 11.00 16.50 -10.36
C PRO A 109 9.89 17.53 -10.57
N LEU A 110 10.25 18.80 -10.71
CA LEU A 110 9.32 19.93 -10.77
C LEU A 110 8.21 19.76 -11.83
N GLU A 111 8.55 19.24 -13.00
CA GLU A 111 7.58 18.98 -14.08
C GLU A 111 6.51 17.96 -13.65
N VAL A 112 6.92 16.85 -13.02
CA VAL A 112 6.01 15.81 -12.54
C VAL A 112 5.22 16.30 -11.34
N PHE A 113 5.84 17.09 -10.46
CA PHE A 113 5.17 17.74 -9.34
C PHE A 113 4.00 18.61 -9.83
N GLU A 114 4.24 19.50 -10.78
CA GLU A 114 3.20 20.41 -11.32
C GLU A 114 2.09 19.64 -12.01
N GLN A 115 2.43 18.60 -12.78
CA GLN A 115 1.43 17.75 -13.44
C GLN A 115 0.54 17.04 -12.41
N ASN A 116 1.14 16.41 -11.40
CA ASN A 116 0.42 15.67 -10.37
C ASN A 116 -0.40 16.61 -9.48
N LEU A 117 0.10 17.81 -9.18
CA LEU A 117 -0.62 18.80 -8.40
C LEU A 117 -1.93 19.21 -9.08
N ARG A 118 -1.90 19.46 -10.40
CA ARG A 118 -3.12 19.77 -11.18
C ARG A 118 -4.16 18.65 -11.12
N ILE A 119 -3.72 17.39 -11.09
CA ILE A 119 -4.64 16.24 -10.98
C ILE A 119 -5.27 16.22 -9.59
N ILE A 120 -4.49 16.43 -8.53
CA ILE A 120 -4.98 16.45 -7.15
C ILE A 120 -5.99 17.59 -6.94
N GLU A 121 -5.72 18.77 -7.49
CA GLU A 121 -6.62 19.92 -7.39
C GLU A 121 -7.98 19.70 -8.07
N GLN A 122 -8.07 18.80 -9.05
CA GLN A 122 -9.33 18.45 -9.72
C GLN A 122 -10.16 17.42 -8.95
N GLU A 123 -9.56 16.68 -8.02
CA GLU A 123 -10.23 15.66 -7.20
C GLU A 123 -10.78 16.21 -5.86
N CYS A 124 -10.40 17.44 -5.49
CA CYS A 124 -10.84 18.15 -4.28
C CYS A 124 -12.01 19.12 -4.55
#